data_AF-A0A7C8ZBZ7-F1
#
_entry.id   AF-A0A7C8ZBZ7-F1
#
_cell.length_a   1.000
_cell.length_b   1.000
_cell.length_c   1.000
_cell.angle_alpha   90.00
_cell.angle_beta   90.00
_cell.angle_gamma   90.00
#
_symmetry.space_group_name_H-M   'P 1'
#
loop_
_entity.id
_entity.type
_entity.pdbx_description
1 polymer ?
#
loop_
_entity_poly.entity_id
_entity_poly.type
_entity_poly.pdbx_seq_one_letter_code
_entity_poly.pdbx_strand_id
1 'polypeptide(L)'
;IQVEKPTGYVIMDFLEKLEGLMGREFGSTELLAKAGEIVAERAREEAEVLRDEGKVEERMVTELFRVLKLMEMDLAMVKAAVKEETLNERLERAKARCRQAILVANSF
;
A
#
# COMPACT_ATOMS: atom_id res chain seq x y z
N ILE A 1 0.14 -30.00 0.66
CA ILE A 1 -0.96 -29.12 0.19
C ILE A 1 -0.29 -27.94 -0.49
N GLN A 2 -0.42 -27.79 -1.81
CA GLN A 2 -0.03 -26.54 -2.48
C GLN A 2 -1.21 -25.59 -2.35
N VAL A 3 -1.02 -24.51 -1.59
CA VAL A 3 -2.02 -23.45 -1.48
C VAL A 3 -1.82 -22.56 -2.70
N GLU A 4 -2.79 -22.55 -3.61
CA GLU A 4 -2.80 -21.58 -4.71
C GLU A 4 -2.85 -20.17 -4.12
N LYS A 5 -2.00 -19.29 -4.67
CA LYS A 5 -1.94 -17.90 -4.24
C LYS A 5 -3.11 -17.13 -4.85
N PRO A 6 -3.74 -16.19 -4.13
CA PRO A 6 -4.81 -15.35 -4.67
C PRO A 6 -4.30 -14.48 -5.84
N THR A 7 -5.21 -14.01 -6.69
CA THR A 7 -4.87 -13.21 -7.89
C THR A 7 -4.03 -11.99 -7.54
N GLY A 8 -4.43 -11.24 -6.51
CA GLY A 8 -3.73 -10.03 -6.05
C GLY A 8 -2.52 -10.28 -5.16
N TYR A 9 -2.02 -11.53 -5.03
CA TYR A 9 -0.94 -11.88 -4.10
C TYR A 9 0.31 -11.00 -4.25
N VAL A 10 0.72 -10.66 -5.47
CA VAL A 10 1.92 -9.84 -5.71
C VAL A 10 1.74 -8.43 -5.13
N ILE A 11 0.54 -7.85 -5.32
CA ILE A 11 0.19 -6.54 -4.77
C ILE A 11 0.15 -6.61 -3.24
N MET A 12 -0.43 -7.66 -2.67
CA MET A 12 -0.45 -7.89 -1.23
C MET A 12 0.97 -7.95 -0.66
N ASP A 13 1.88 -8.72 -1.28
CA ASP A 13 3.27 -8.86 -0.83
C ASP A 13 4.01 -7.51 -0.80
N PHE A 14 3.82 -6.66 -1.81
CA PHE A 14 4.40 -5.30 -1.80
C PHE A 14 3.86 -4.45 -0.65
N LEU A 15 2.54 -4.48 -0.43
CA LEU A 15 1.89 -3.69 0.60
C LEU A 15 2.19 -4.20 2.01
N GLU A 16 2.30 -5.51 2.21
CA GLU A 16 2.69 -6.12 3.49
C GLU A 16 4.12 -5.72 3.87
N LYS A 17 5.04 -5.70 2.89
CA LYS A 17 6.40 -5.21 3.11
C LYS A 17 6.40 -3.73 3.52
N LEU A 18 5.60 -2.90 2.86
CA LEU A 18 5.48 -1.48 3.20
C LEU A 18 4.87 -1.26 4.59
N GLU A 19 3.79 -1.99 4.94
CA GLU A 19 3.16 -1.93 6.26
C GLU A 19 4.15 -2.32 7.36
N GLY A 20 4.95 -3.37 7.12
CA GLY A 20 6.03 -3.80 8.01
C GLY A 20 7.13 -2.76 8.18
N LEU A 21 7.44 -1.97 7.14
CA LEU A 21 8.39 -0.85 7.25
C LEU A 21 7.83 0.28 8.12
N MET A 22 6.54 0.60 8.00
CA MET A 22 5.89 1.61 8.85
C MET A 22 5.78 1.18 10.33
N GLY A 23 5.80 -0.13 10.59
CA GLY A 23 5.76 -0.70 11.95
C GLY A 23 7.12 -0.77 12.65
N ARG A 24 8.20 -0.36 11.97
CA ARG A 24 9.58 -0.43 12.47
C ARG A 24 10.21 0.96 12.37
N GLU A 25 11.18 1.26 13.24
CA GLU A 25 12.04 2.42 13.04
C GLU A 25 13.03 2.11 11.90
N PHE A 26 12.58 2.29 10.65
CA PHE A 26 13.39 2.04 9.48
C PHE A 26 13.78 3.35 8.78
N GLY A 27 15.04 3.73 8.91
CA GLY A 27 15.61 4.88 8.22
C GLY A 27 14.93 6.21 8.58
N SER A 28 14.76 7.09 7.59
CA SER A 28 14.10 8.39 7.76
C SER A 28 12.65 8.35 7.26
N THR A 29 11.82 9.28 7.76
CA THR A 29 10.44 9.46 7.28
C THR A 29 10.39 9.82 5.79
N GLU A 30 11.43 10.48 5.27
CA GLU A 30 11.60 10.75 3.85
C GLU A 30 11.84 9.48 3.03
N LEU A 31 12.70 8.58 3.53
CA LEU A 31 12.93 7.29 2.88
C LEU A 31 11.66 6.42 2.90
N LEU A 32 10.93 6.43 4.01
CA LEU A 32 9.66 5.72 4.14
C LEU A 32 8.61 6.24 3.14
N ALA A 33 8.47 7.56 3.03
CA ALA A 33 7.57 8.16 2.05
C ALA A 33 7.96 7.78 0.61
N LYS A 34 9.27 7.79 0.30
CA LYS A 34 9.75 7.39 -1.02
C LYS A 34 9.48 5.91 -1.31
N ALA A 35 9.67 5.04 -0.33
CA ALA A 35 9.33 3.62 -0.45
C ALA A 35 7.84 3.42 -0.73
N GLY A 36 6.97 4.20 -0.07
CA GLY A 36 5.54 4.16 -0.31
C GLY A 36 5.11 4.60 -1.70
N GLU A 37 5.75 5.64 -2.27
CA GLU A 37 5.53 6.04 -3.67
C GLU A 37 5.86 4.88 -4.62
N ILE A 38 7.04 4.26 -4.45
CA ILE A 38 7.50 3.15 -5.29
C ILE A 38 6.55 1.96 -5.18
N VAL A 39 6.15 1.60 -3.96
CA VAL A 39 5.22 0.49 -3.73
C VAL A 39 3.84 0.78 -4.32
N ALA A 40 3.34 2.01 -4.18
CA ALA A 40 2.05 2.39 -4.77
C ALA A 40 2.08 2.37 -6.30
N GLU A 41 3.16 2.85 -6.92
CA GLU A 41 3.38 2.76 -8.38
C GLU A 41 3.42 1.29 -8.84
N ARG A 42 4.24 0.45 -8.20
CA ARG A 42 4.30 -0.99 -8.51
C ARG A 42 2.95 -1.69 -8.34
N ALA A 43 2.22 -1.39 -7.27
CA ALA A 43 0.90 -1.98 -7.04
C ALA A 43 -0.12 -1.58 -8.13
N ARG A 44 -0.02 -0.37 -8.67
CA ARG A 44 -0.87 0.08 -9.79
C ARG A 44 -0.54 -0.68 -11.07
N GLU A 45 0.74 -0.77 -11.42
CA GLU A 45 1.18 -1.49 -12.61
C GLU A 45 0.72 -2.96 -12.60
N GLU A 46 0.88 -3.66 -11.48
CA GLU A 46 0.41 -5.06 -11.37
C GLU A 46 -1.11 -5.17 -11.48
N ALA A 47 -1.87 -4.22 -10.92
CA ALA A 47 -3.32 -4.24 -11.03
C ALA A 47 -3.81 -3.96 -12.47
N GLU A 48 -3.12 -3.10 -13.21
CA GLU A 48 -3.39 -2.87 -14.64
C GLU A 48 -3.12 -4.13 -15.45
N VAL A 49 -2.00 -4.81 -15.20
CA VAL A 49 -1.70 -6.10 -15.85
C VAL A 49 -2.81 -7.11 -15.59
N LEU A 50 -3.24 -7.27 -14.33
CA LEU A 50 -4.31 -8.20 -13.97
C LEU A 50 -5.66 -7.85 -14.62
N ARG A 51 -5.97 -6.56 -14.74
CA ARG A 51 -7.17 -6.10 -15.47
C ARG A 51 -7.06 -6.40 -16.95
N ASP A 52 -5.93 -6.08 -17.57
CA ASP A 52 -5.72 -6.24 -19.01
C ASP A 52 -5.74 -7.73 -19.40
N GLU A 53 -5.36 -8.62 -18.48
CA GLU A 53 -5.52 -10.08 -18.59
C GLU A 53 -6.95 -10.58 -18.31
N GLY A 54 -7.89 -9.69 -17.96
CA GLY A 54 -9.28 -10.02 -17.63
C GLY A 54 -9.46 -10.76 -16.30
N LYS A 55 -8.44 -10.74 -15.43
CA LYS A 55 -8.47 -11.42 -14.12
C LYS A 55 -9.15 -10.60 -13.02
N VAL A 56 -9.22 -9.28 -13.20
CA VAL A 56 -9.77 -8.34 -12.21
C VAL A 56 -10.69 -7.33 -12.88
N GLU A 57 -11.83 -7.05 -12.24
CA GLU A 57 -12.78 -6.07 -12.73
C GLU A 57 -12.27 -4.63 -12.55
N GLU A 58 -12.55 -3.74 -13.51
CA GLU A 58 -12.15 -2.31 -13.49
C GLU A 58 -12.53 -1.59 -12.18
N ARG A 59 -13.71 -1.92 -11.60
CA ARG A 59 -14.15 -1.31 -10.33
C ARG A 59 -13.22 -1.65 -9.16
N MET A 60 -12.62 -2.84 -9.17
CA MET A 60 -11.72 -3.31 -8.12
C MET A 60 -10.36 -2.62 -8.24
N VAL A 61 -9.87 -2.45 -9.47
CA VAL A 61 -8.66 -1.65 -9.75
C VAL A 61 -8.86 -0.19 -9.34
N THR A 62 -10.00 0.41 -9.69
CA THR A 62 -10.35 1.77 -9.29
C THR A 62 -10.35 1.93 -7.76
N GLU A 63 -10.93 0.97 -7.04
CA GLU A 63 -10.96 0.98 -5.58
C GLU A 63 -9.56 0.84 -4.98
N LEU A 64 -8.72 -0.06 -5.51
CA LEU A 64 -7.32 -0.17 -5.09
C LEU A 64 -6.59 1.16 -5.28
N PHE A 65 -6.74 1.80 -6.44
CA PHE A 65 -6.05 3.04 -6.77
C PHE A 65 -6.45 4.18 -5.82
N ARG A 66 -7.74 4.24 -5.48
CA ARG A 66 -8.27 5.20 -4.51
C ARG A 66 -7.62 5.00 -3.13
N VAL A 67 -7.50 3.76 -2.67
CA VAL A 67 -6.88 3.48 -1.35
C VAL A 67 -5.38 3.77 -1.38
N LEU A 68 -4.66 3.38 -2.44
CA LEU A 68 -3.24 3.70 -2.63
C LEU A 68 -3.01 5.22 -2.61
N LYS A 69 -3.90 6.00 -3.24
CA LYS A 69 -3.78 7.46 -3.23
C LYS A 69 -3.92 8.05 -1.83
N LEU A 70 -4.83 7.51 -1.02
CA LEU A 70 -5.02 7.95 0.37
C LEU A 70 -3.83 7.55 1.24
N MET A 71 -3.23 6.38 1.00
CA MET A 71 -1.98 5.96 1.65
C MET A 71 -0.81 6.90 1.32
N GLU A 72 -0.63 7.27 0.04
CA GLU A 72 0.41 8.24 -0.37
C GLU A 72 0.22 9.61 0.32
N MET A 73 -1.03 10.07 0.45
CA MET A 73 -1.34 11.30 1.18
C MET A 73 -0.95 11.20 2.65
N ASP A 74 -1.25 10.09 3.31
CA ASP A 74 -0.86 9.87 4.70
C ASP A 74 0.67 9.81 4.86
N LEU A 75 1.39 9.19 3.93
CA LEU A 75 2.86 9.17 3.93
C LEU A 75 3.50 10.54 3.68
N ALA A 76 2.88 11.40 2.87
CA ALA A 76 3.31 12.78 2.74
C ALA A 76 3.19 13.54 4.08
N MET A 77 2.14 13.25 4.86
CA MET A 77 1.98 13.79 6.21
C MET A 77 2.98 13.21 7.21
N VAL A 78 3.34 11.92 7.10
CA VAL A 78 4.44 11.29 7.87
C VAL A 78 5.76 12.01 7.60
N LYS A 79 6.09 12.26 6.33
CA LYS A 79 7.30 12.99 5.93
C LYS A 79 7.34 14.40 6.51
N ALA A 80 6.20 15.08 6.58
CA ALA A 80 6.10 16.45 7.09
C ALA A 80 5.98 16.57 8.62
N ALA A 81 5.82 15.46 9.34
CA ALA A 81 5.61 15.48 10.78
C ALA A 81 6.89 15.86 11.52
N VAL A 82 6.80 16.88 12.39
CA VAL A 82 7.92 17.37 13.21
C VAL A 82 7.87 16.80 14.63
N LYS A 83 6.67 16.68 15.19
CA LYS A 83 6.46 16.14 16.53
C LYS A 83 6.26 14.63 16.48
N GLU A 84 6.85 13.93 17.45
CA GLU A 84 6.73 12.48 17.59
C GLU A 84 5.27 12.02 17.74
N GLU A 85 4.46 12.72 18.55
CA GLU A 85 3.03 12.42 18.71
C GLU A 85 2.29 12.43 17.35
N THR A 86 2.55 13.45 16.53
CA THR A 86 1.95 13.61 15.22
C THR A 86 2.46 12.56 14.26
N LEU A 87 3.76 12.25 14.30
CA LEU A 87 4.36 11.21 13.47
C LEU A 87 3.70 9.86 13.74
N ASN A 88 3.55 9.49 15.01
CA ASN A 88 2.94 8.22 15.41
C ASN A 88 1.48 8.12 14.97
N GLU A 89 0.68 9.18 15.16
CA GLU A 89 -0.70 9.21 14.66
C GLU A 89 -0.80 9.05 13.14
N ARG A 90 0.13 9.66 12.39
CA ARG A 90 0.16 9.56 10.92
C ARG A 90 0.61 8.19 10.46
N LEU A 91 1.58 7.57 11.13
CA LEU A 91 2.01 6.21 10.85
C LEU A 91 0.88 5.22 11.08
N GLU A 92 0.10 5.35 12.15
CA GLU A 92 -1.07 4.47 12.37
C GLU A 92 -2.12 4.59 11.27
N ARG A 93 -2.39 5.82 10.79
CA ARG A 93 -3.30 6.04 9.67
C ARG A 93 -2.78 5.44 8.37
N ALA A 94 -1.50 5.67 8.04
CA ALA A 94 -0.86 5.11 6.85
C ALA A 94 -0.89 3.57 6.88
N LYS A 95 -0.61 2.95 8.03
CA LYS A 95 -0.70 1.50 8.22
C LYS A 95 -2.13 0.98 8.03
N ALA A 96 -3.13 1.68 8.57
CA ALA A 96 -4.52 1.31 8.36
C ALA A 96 -4.93 1.36 6.87
N ARG A 97 -4.44 2.36 6.12
CA ARG A 97 -4.64 2.43 4.66
C ARG A 97 -3.92 1.31 3.92
N CYS A 98 -2.70 0.98 4.32
CA CYS A 98 -1.94 -0.12 3.74
C CYS A 98 -2.69 -1.46 3.94
N ARG A 99 -3.20 -1.72 5.15
CA ARG A 99 -4.06 -2.88 5.44
C ARG A 99 -5.35 -2.89 4.62
N GLN A 100 -5.98 -1.72 4.43
CA GLN A 100 -7.14 -1.61 3.54
C GLN A 100 -6.79 -2.00 2.10
N ALA A 101 -5.66 -1.52 1.56
CA ALA A 101 -5.21 -1.86 0.21
C ALA A 101 -4.92 -3.36 0.06
N ILE A 102 -4.32 -3.99 1.08
CA ILE A 102 -4.10 -5.45 1.13
C ILE A 102 -5.43 -6.19 1.04
N LEU A 103 -6.46 -5.76 1.78
CA LEU A 103 -7.78 -6.38 1.73
C LEU A 103 -8.45 -6.24 0.36
N VAL A 104 -8.29 -5.10 -0.31
CA VAL A 104 -8.79 -4.90 -1.68
C VAL A 104 -8.05 -5.79 -2.67
N ALA A 105 -6.72 -5.90 -2.56
CA ALA A 105 -5.94 -6.80 -3.41
C ALA A 105 -6.27 -8.28 -3.16
N ASN A 106 -6.58 -8.66 -1.91
CA ASN A 106 -6.98 -10.02 -1.57
C ASN A 106 -8.38 -10.38 -2.12
N SER A 107 -9.21 -9.39 -2.44
CA SER A 107 -10.53 -9.61 -3.05
C SER A 107 -10.52 -9.53 -4.59
N PHE A 108 -9.34 -9.47 -5.20
CA PHE A 108 -9.14 -9.67 -6.63
C PHE A 108 -9.44 -11.14 -6.98
#